data_AF-A0A8J2THY0-F1
#
_entry.id   AF-A0A8J2THY0-F1
#
_cell.length_a   1.000
_cell.length_b   1.000
_cell.length_c   1.000
_cell.angle_alpha   90.00
_cell.angle_beta   90.00
_cell.angle_gamma   90.00
#
_symmetry.space_group_name_H-M   'P 1'
#
loop_
_entity.id
_entity.type
_entity.pdbx_description
1 polymer ?
#
loop_
_entity_poly.entity_id
_entity_poly.type
_entity_poly.pdbx_seq_one_letter_code
_entity_poly.pdbx_strand_id
1 'polypeptide(L)' 'MRESVIYQEILAEGEQIGERRGEQIGEQQATEKIALNLLQAGMKIEQVAQMTELTIEQIQALRSRLENN' A
#
# COMPACT_ATOMS: atom_id res chain seq x y z
N MET A 1 -17.71 -31.52 -10.45
CA MET A 1 -16.37 -31.16 -9.92
C MET A 1 -16.39 -29.87 -9.10
N ARG A 2 -17.16 -28.82 -9.45
CA ARG A 2 -17.29 -27.59 -8.64
C ARG A 2 -18.02 -27.76 -7.30
N GLU A 3 -18.74 -28.87 -7.13
CA GLU A 3 -19.43 -29.22 -5.86
C GLU A 3 -18.56 -30.04 -4.90
N SER A 4 -17.35 -30.42 -5.30
CA SER A 4 -16.43 -31.11 -4.39
C SER A 4 -16.08 -30.19 -3.23
N VAL A 5 -16.20 -30.68 -2.01
CA VAL A 5 -15.84 -29.95 -0.78
C VAL A 5 -14.40 -29.43 -0.87
N ILE A 6 -13.48 -30.25 -1.39
CA ILE A 6 -12.08 -29.90 -1.61
C ILE A 6 -11.92 -28.72 -2.59
N TYR A 7 -12.77 -28.65 -3.63
CA TYR A 7 -12.70 -27.54 -4.59
C TYR A 7 -13.19 -26.23 -3.95
N GLN A 8 -14.24 -26.29 -3.13
CA GLN A 8 -14.76 -25.12 -2.41
C GLN A 8 -13.76 -24.63 -1.36
N GLU A 9 -13.08 -25.54 -0.66
CA GLU A 9 -12.01 -25.19 0.29
C GLU A 9 -10.84 -24.48 -0.39
N ILE A 10 -10.35 -25.00 -1.53
CA ILE A 10 -9.27 -24.35 -2.29
C ILE A 10 -9.69 -22.98 -2.82
N LEU A 11 -10.94 -22.86 -3.31
CA LEU A 11 -11.46 -21.59 -3.80
C LEU A 11 -11.57 -20.56 -2.67
N ALA A 12 -12.12 -20.95 -1.52
CA ALA A 12 -12.24 -20.10 -0.35
C ALA A 12 -10.87 -19.66 0.20
N GLU A 13 -9.89 -20.56 0.24
CA GLU A 13 -8.52 -20.23 0.61
C GLU A 13 -7.91 -19.21 -0.36
N GLY A 14 -8.13 -19.41 -1.67
CA GLY A 14 -7.69 -18.48 -2.72
C GLY A 14 -8.30 -17.08 -2.58
N GLU A 15 -9.60 -17.00 -2.30
CA GLU A 15 -10.31 -15.73 -2.06
C GLU A 15 -9.76 -15.02 -0.82
N GLN A 16 -9.59 -15.73 0.31
CA GLN A 16 -9.02 -15.15 1.54
C GLN A 16 -7.59 -14.66 1.35
N ILE A 17 -6.75 -15.39 0.62
CA ILE A 17 -5.39 -14.95 0.29
C ILE A 17 -5.45 -13.70 -0.60
N GLY A 18 -6.35 -13.69 -1.57
CA GLY A 18 -6.56 -12.56 -2.48
C GLY A 18 -6.99 -11.30 -1.75
N GLU A 19 -8.00 -11.39 -0.89
CA GLU A 19 -8.49 -10.28 -0.07
C GLU A 19 -7.39 -9.72 0.83
N ARG A 20 -6.69 -10.59 1.59
CA ARG A 20 -5.61 -10.15 2.49
C ARG A 20 -4.48 -9.45 1.74
N ARG A 21 -4.08 -9.98 0.58
CA ARG A 21 -3.05 -9.34 -0.25
C ARG A 21 -3.55 -8.01 -0.83
N GLY A 22 -4.80 -7.96 -1.27
CA GLY A 22 -5.41 -6.75 -1.80
C GLY A 22 -5.48 -5.63 -0.76
N GLU A 23 -5.89 -5.95 0.46
CA GLU A 23 -5.94 -5.02 1.59
C GLU A 23 -4.56 -4.47 1.92
N GLN A 24 -3.54 -5.34 2.06
CA GLN A 24 -2.16 -4.91 2.33
C GLN A 24 -1.58 -4.00 1.24
N ILE A 25 -1.79 -4.36 -0.03
CA ILE A 25 -1.33 -3.53 -1.16
C ILE A 25 -2.08 -2.20 -1.18
N GLY A 26 -3.39 -2.22 -0.94
CA GLY A 26 -4.24 -1.03 -0.91
C GLY A 26 -3.84 -0.06 0.19
N GLU A 27 -3.61 -0.55 1.40
CA GLU A 27 -3.13 0.25 2.53
C GLU A 27 -1.78 0.88 2.22
N GLN A 28 -0.82 0.11 1.69
CA GLN A 28 0.49 0.65 1.32
C GLN A 28 0.37 1.74 0.25
N GLN A 29 -0.40 1.49 -0.82
CA GLN A 29 -0.59 2.45 -1.90
C GLN A 29 -1.32 3.72 -1.44
N ALA A 30 -2.29 3.59 -0.54
CA ALA A 30 -3.00 4.72 0.04
C ALA A 30 -2.04 5.59 0.86
N THR A 31 -1.23 4.98 1.72
CA THR A 31 -0.23 5.68 2.53
C THR A 31 0.82 6.37 1.68
N GLU A 32 1.35 5.70 0.65
CA GLU A 32 2.30 6.31 -0.31
C GLU A 32 1.65 7.50 -1.03
N LYS A 33 0.41 7.37 -1.51
CA LYS A 33 -0.33 8.46 -2.19
C LYS A 33 -0.57 9.66 -1.27
N ILE A 34 -0.92 9.43 -0.01
CA ILE A 34 -1.08 10.49 0.99
C ILE A 34 0.26 11.21 1.20
N ALA A 35 1.34 10.47 1.41
CA ALA A 35 2.68 11.04 1.58
C ALA A 35 3.10 11.91 0.39
N LEU A 36 2.85 11.43 -0.84
CA LEU A 36 3.13 12.18 -2.08
C LEU A 36 2.33 13.49 -2.14
N ASN A 37 1.03 13.46 -1.83
CA ASN A 37 0.19 14.66 -1.81
C ASN A 37 0.67 15.69 -0.77
N LEU A 38 1.11 15.22 0.41
CA LEU A 38 1.65 16.10 1.46
C LEU A 38 2.98 16.73 1.04
N LEU A 39 3.87 15.97 0.39
CA LEU A 39 5.11 16.50 -0.17
C LEU A 39 4.84 17.55 -1.27
N GLN A 40 3.87 17.29 -2.16
CA GLN A 40 3.46 18.25 -3.19
C GLN A 40 2.83 19.51 -2.60
N ALA A 41 2.17 19.41 -1.45
CA ALA A 41 1.67 20.56 -0.70
C ALA A 41 2.77 21.39 0.00
N GLY A 42 4.04 20.99 -0.14
CA GLY A 42 5.20 21.72 0.42
C GLY A 42 5.51 21.36 1.87
N MET A 43 4.94 20.26 2.40
CA MET A 43 5.23 19.79 3.75
C MET A 43 6.66 19.24 3.85
N LYS A 44 7.31 19.42 5.01
CA LYS A 44 8.66 18.89 5.25
C LYS A 44 8.65 17.37 5.45
N ILE A 45 9.75 16.72 5.08
CA ILE A 45 9.90 15.26 5.12
C ILE A 45 9.63 14.70 6.54
N GLU A 46 10.08 15.39 7.58
CA GLU A 46 9.91 14.97 8.97
C GLU A 46 8.43 15.01 9.41
N GLN A 47 7.67 15.99 8.91
CA GLN A 47 6.25 16.11 9.20
C GLN A 47 5.45 15.03 8.45
N VAL A 48 5.81 14.76 7.19
CA VAL A 48 5.20 13.67 6.41
C VAL A 48 5.47 12.31 7.08
N ALA A 49 6.68 12.08 7.58
CA ALA A 49 7.04 10.86 8.31
C ALA A 49 6.19 10.65 9.56
N GLN A 50 5.99 11.72 10.33
CA GLN A 50 5.14 11.67 11.51
C GLN A 50 3.67 11.37 11.18
N MET A 51 3.14 11.89 10.07
CA MET A 51 1.73 11.75 9.71
C MET A 51 1.38 10.44 8.99
N THR A 52 2.34 9.87 8.28
CA THR A 52 2.12 8.68 7.42
C THR A 52 2.76 7.41 7.99
N GLU A 53 3.46 7.54 9.11
CA GLU A 53 4.25 6.48 9.76
C GLU A 53 5.32 5.86 8.84
N LEU A 54 5.60 6.50 7.70
CA LEU A 54 6.67 6.13 6.80
C LEU A 54 8.01 6.59 7.37
N THR A 55 9.06 5.82 7.08
CA THR A 55 10.41 6.23 7.41
C THR A 55 10.84 7.41 6.51
N ILE A 56 11.81 8.18 7.01
CA ILE A 56 12.43 9.26 6.24
C ILE A 56 12.98 8.74 4.90
N GLU A 57 13.58 7.54 4.89
CA GLU A 57 14.10 6.89 3.70
C GLU A 57 13.00 6.57 2.67
N GLN A 58 11.86 6.06 3.13
CA GLN A 58 10.70 5.78 2.26
C GLN A 58 10.17 7.06 1.63
N ILE A 59 10.06 8.15 2.41
CA ILE A 59 9.58 9.44 1.91
C ILE A 59 10.58 10.07 0.93
N GLN A 60 11.89 9.94 1.19
CA GLN A 60 12.92 10.36 0.24
C GLN A 60 12.83 9.58 -1.07
N ALA A 61 12.63 8.26 -1.02
CA ALA A 61 12.43 7.46 -2.21
C ALA A 61 11.17 7.88 -2.99
N LEU A 62 10.07 8.18 -2.30
CA LEU A 62 8.84 8.69 -2.89
C LEU A 62 9.05 10.05 -3.58
N ARG A 63 9.78 10.96 -2.92
CA ARG A 63 10.15 12.26 -3.49
C ARG A 63 11.01 12.12 -4.74
N SER A 64 12.00 11.23 -4.73
CA SER A 64 12.82 10.96 -5.90
C SER A 64 12.00 10.38 -7.06
N ARG A 65 10.97 9.56 -6.81
CA ARG A 65 10.06 9.08 -7.86
C ARG A 65 9.20 10.21 -8.46
N LEU A 66 8.84 11.21 -7.67
CA LEU A 66 8.11 12.41 -8.11
C LEU A 66 8.96 13.31 -9.01
N GLU A 67 10.23 13.51 -8.65
CA GLU A 67 11.14 14.40 -9.40
C GLU A 67 11.64 13.79 -10.71
N ASN A 68 11.54 12.45 -10.86
CA ASN A 68 11.94 11.70 -12.05
C ASN A 68 10.76 11.35 -13.00
N ASN A 69 9.56 11.86 -12.73
CA ASN A 69 8.36 11.73 -13.59
C ASN A 69 8.05 13.09 -14.25
#